data_AF-A0A661FF82-F1
#
_entry.id   AF-A0A661FF82-F1
#
_cell.length_a   1.000
_cell.length_b   1.000
_cell.length_c   1.000
_cell.angle_alpha   90.00
_cell.angle_beta   90.00
_cell.angle_gamma   90.00
#
_symmetry.space_group_name_H-M   'P 1'
#
loop_
_entity.id
_entity.type
_entity.pdbx_description
1 polymer ?
#
loop_
_entity_poly.entity_id
_entity_poly.type
_entity_poly.pdbx_seq_one_letter_code
_entity_poly.pdbx_strand_id
1 'polypeptide(L)'
;MQALFKSIRQNRFKLNIKTLEQVQGQVVDALMDNPSHCGALRQAPVIIRNPRKPDEIVFIPPDSKDVRALTEALMAFVNQNVGKIDPVILAGIFHRQNVIIHPFIDGNGRTTRLLTTAILGRSGLDLFEIFSFEDYYNRNITRYFKAVGLEGDYYDLKDPIDFSRWLEYFAEGLLDELRRIIKLLPEQSAPKPRLEPY
;
A
#
# COMPACT_ATOMS: atom_id res chain seq x y z
N MET A 1 15.19 0.06 -2.11
CA MET A 1 14.59 1.07 -1.21
C MET A 1 15.12 2.49 -1.42
N GLN A 2 16.41 2.78 -1.20
CA GLN A 2 16.96 4.14 -1.31
C GLN A 2 16.73 4.81 -2.68
N ALA A 3 16.83 4.05 -3.78
CA ALA A 3 16.58 4.56 -5.13
C ALA A 3 15.12 5.00 -5.34
N LEU A 4 14.16 4.27 -4.75
CA LEU A 4 12.73 4.61 -4.81
C LEU A 4 12.47 5.95 -4.11
N PHE A 5 12.96 6.10 -2.88
CA PHE A 5 12.78 7.33 -2.10
C PHE A 5 13.42 8.55 -2.76
N LYS A 6 14.64 8.38 -3.28
CA LYS A 6 15.32 9.42 -4.06
C LYS A 6 14.48 9.83 -5.28
N SER A 7 13.88 8.87 -5.99
CA SER A 7 13.04 9.18 -7.15
C SER A 7 11.79 9.99 -6.78
N ILE A 8 11.20 9.76 -5.60
CA ILE A 8 10.01 10.46 -5.12
C ILE A 8 10.36 11.90 -4.74
N ARG A 9 11.41 12.09 -3.92
CA ARG A 9 11.89 13.43 -3.53
C ARG A 9 12.37 14.28 -4.72
N GLN A 10 12.79 13.64 -5.81
CA GLN A 10 13.16 14.30 -7.06
C GLN A 10 11.98 14.48 -8.04
N ASN A 11 10.77 14.12 -7.64
CA ASN A 11 9.55 14.13 -8.47
C ASN A 11 9.69 13.33 -9.79
N ARG A 12 10.48 12.26 -9.77
CA ARG A 12 10.74 11.34 -10.90
C ARG A 12 10.02 10.00 -10.76
N PHE A 13 9.37 9.76 -9.63
CA PHE A 13 8.62 8.53 -9.39
C PHE A 13 7.44 8.40 -10.36
N LYS A 14 7.41 7.30 -11.11
CA LYS A 14 6.30 6.91 -11.97
C LYS A 14 5.81 5.54 -11.53
N LEU A 15 4.51 5.40 -11.30
CA LEU A 15 3.91 4.12 -10.97
C LEU A 15 3.58 3.37 -12.27
N ASN A 16 4.20 2.22 -12.51
CA ASN A 16 3.95 1.34 -13.64
C ASN A 16 4.36 -0.09 -13.28
N ILE A 17 4.09 -1.06 -14.16
CA ILE A 17 4.35 -2.49 -13.90
C ILE A 17 5.81 -2.72 -13.54
N LYS A 18 6.74 -2.14 -14.30
CA LYS A 18 8.18 -2.27 -14.04
C LYS A 18 8.54 -1.78 -12.63
N THR A 19 7.98 -0.66 -12.19
CA THR A 19 8.22 -0.16 -10.83
C THR A 19 7.61 -1.07 -9.76
N LEU A 20 6.41 -1.60 -9.99
CA LEU A 20 5.77 -2.56 -9.08
C LEU A 20 6.59 -3.86 -8.95
N GLU A 21 7.03 -4.42 -10.08
CA GLU A 21 7.91 -5.59 -10.15
C GLU A 21 9.26 -5.33 -9.47
N GLN A 22 9.91 -4.19 -9.73
CA GLN A 22 11.16 -3.82 -9.08
C GLN A 22 11.01 -3.69 -7.55
N VAL A 23 9.90 -3.10 -7.09
CA VAL A 23 9.63 -2.97 -5.67
C VAL A 23 9.37 -4.32 -5.04
N GLN A 24 8.54 -5.17 -5.65
CA GLN A 24 8.28 -6.49 -5.12
C GLN A 24 9.56 -7.33 -5.09
N GLY A 25 10.37 -7.32 -6.15
CA GLY A 25 11.65 -8.02 -6.20
C GLY A 25 12.59 -7.64 -5.06
N GLN A 26 12.63 -6.36 -4.67
CA GLN A 26 13.40 -5.91 -3.49
C GLN A 26 12.78 -6.34 -2.17
N VAL A 27 11.45 -6.41 -2.09
CA VAL A 27 10.70 -6.79 -0.88
C VAL A 27 10.86 -8.27 -0.54
N VAL A 28 11.04 -9.11 -1.57
CA VAL A 28 11.13 -10.58 -1.44
C VAL A 28 12.53 -11.13 -1.71
N ASP A 29 13.51 -10.25 -1.87
CA ASP A 29 14.88 -10.64 -2.17
C ASP A 29 15.41 -11.62 -1.10
N ALA A 30 15.95 -12.75 -1.55
CA ALA A 30 16.38 -13.88 -0.73
C ALA A 30 15.30 -14.49 0.22
N LEU A 31 14.01 -14.22 -0.01
CA LEU A 31 12.90 -14.75 0.80
C LEU A 31 12.02 -15.77 0.07
N MET A 32 12.21 -15.98 -1.23
CA MET A 32 11.42 -16.93 -2.03
C MET A 32 12.26 -18.09 -2.55
N ASP A 33 11.65 -19.28 -2.51
CA ASP A 33 12.27 -20.52 -2.98
C ASP A 33 12.47 -20.54 -4.51
N ASN A 34 11.57 -19.90 -5.25
CA ASN A 34 11.66 -19.79 -6.70
C ASN A 34 12.00 -18.35 -7.14
N PRO A 35 13.23 -18.10 -7.61
CA PRO A 35 13.66 -16.79 -8.09
C PRO A 35 12.82 -16.25 -9.26
N SER A 36 12.15 -17.10 -10.04
CA SER A 36 11.31 -16.64 -11.14
C SER A 36 10.04 -15.92 -10.69
N HIS A 37 9.70 -16.00 -9.39
CA HIS A 37 8.60 -15.23 -8.80
C HIS A 37 9.07 -13.85 -8.30
N CYS A 38 10.38 -13.61 -8.22
CA CYS A 38 10.95 -12.33 -7.77
C CYS A 38 10.79 -11.28 -8.86
N GLY A 39 10.04 -10.22 -8.55
CA GLY A 39 9.76 -9.11 -9.45
C GLY A 39 8.98 -9.51 -10.69
N ALA A 40 8.06 -10.46 -10.59
CA ALA A 40 7.27 -10.94 -11.72
C ALA A 40 5.80 -11.14 -11.34
N LEU A 41 4.88 -10.61 -12.15
CA LEU A 41 3.46 -10.87 -11.99
C LEU A 41 3.17 -12.38 -12.05
N ARG A 42 2.29 -12.85 -11.18
CA ARG A 42 1.94 -14.28 -11.11
C ARG A 42 1.33 -14.77 -12.43
N GLN A 43 1.73 -15.97 -12.84
CA GLN A 43 1.16 -16.71 -13.97
C GLN A 43 0.31 -17.91 -13.52
N ALA A 44 0.02 -17.96 -12.22
CA ALA A 44 -0.71 -19.05 -11.58
C ALA A 44 -1.81 -18.46 -10.65
N PRO A 45 -2.87 -19.25 -10.36
CA PRO A 45 -3.85 -18.87 -9.37
C PRO A 45 -3.21 -18.82 -7.97
N VAL A 46 -3.75 -17.92 -7.14
CA VAL A 46 -3.41 -17.80 -5.72
C VAL A 46 -4.71 -17.64 -4.94
N ILE A 47 -4.66 -17.90 -3.64
CA ILE A 47 -5.78 -17.68 -2.72
C ILE A 47 -5.27 -16.92 -1.51
N ILE A 48 -6.09 -16.02 -0.98
CA ILE A 48 -5.77 -15.31 0.25
C ILE A 48 -6.39 -16.10 1.39
N ARG A 49 -5.53 -16.57 2.31
CA ARG A 49 -5.94 -17.34 3.49
C ARG A 49 -5.90 -16.47 4.74
N ASN A 50 -6.67 -16.86 5.75
CA ASN A 50 -6.68 -16.19 7.03
C ASN A 50 -5.34 -16.46 7.76
N PRO A 51 -4.54 -15.44 8.11
CA PRO A 51 -3.23 -15.66 8.74
C PRO A 51 -3.33 -16.30 10.12
N ARG A 52 -4.50 -16.21 10.79
CA ARG A 52 -4.76 -16.83 12.08
C ARG A 52 -5.39 -18.22 11.97
N LYS A 53 -5.92 -18.57 10.80
CA LYS A 53 -6.59 -19.84 10.50
C LYS A 53 -6.26 -20.26 9.06
N PRO A 54 -5.08 -20.85 8.81
CA PRO A 54 -4.60 -21.09 7.45
C PRO A 54 -5.54 -21.92 6.56
N ASP A 55 -6.35 -22.80 7.17
CA ASP A 55 -7.32 -23.62 6.43
C ASP A 55 -8.51 -22.81 5.89
N GLU A 56 -8.75 -21.61 6.42
CA GLU A 56 -9.83 -20.71 6.02
C GLU A 56 -9.40 -19.85 4.82
N ILE A 57 -10.06 -20.06 3.68
CA ILE A 57 -9.95 -19.19 2.51
C ILE A 57 -10.75 -17.93 2.79
N VAL A 58 -10.10 -16.77 2.67
CA VAL A 58 -10.72 -15.46 2.87
C VAL A 58 -11.21 -14.91 1.53
N PHE A 59 -10.39 -15.03 0.49
CA PHE A 59 -10.67 -14.41 -0.80
C PHE A 59 -9.97 -15.13 -1.95
N ILE A 60 -10.63 -15.18 -3.09
CA ILE A 60 -10.10 -15.65 -4.38
C ILE A 60 -9.86 -14.43 -5.28
N PRO A 61 -8.60 -14.02 -5.49
CA PRO A 61 -8.25 -12.93 -6.42
C PRO A 61 -8.60 -13.24 -7.88
N PRO A 62 -8.54 -12.23 -8.78
CA PRO A 62 -8.78 -12.43 -10.21
C PRO A 62 -7.94 -13.56 -10.82
N ASP A 63 -8.35 -14.08 -11.98
CA ASP A 63 -7.51 -14.99 -12.75
C ASP A 63 -6.16 -14.32 -13.10
N SER A 64 -5.06 -15.09 -13.06
CA SER A 64 -3.72 -14.62 -13.44
C SER A 64 -3.67 -13.95 -14.82
N LYS A 65 -4.53 -14.36 -15.76
CA LYS A 65 -4.60 -13.75 -17.10
C LYS A 65 -5.09 -12.29 -17.07
N ASP A 66 -5.89 -11.93 -16.07
CA ASP A 66 -6.48 -10.59 -15.93
C ASP A 66 -5.60 -9.65 -15.10
N VAL A 67 -4.67 -10.20 -14.31
CA VAL A 67 -3.80 -9.44 -13.39
C VAL A 67 -3.07 -8.30 -14.09
N ARG A 68 -2.49 -8.54 -15.27
CA ARG A 68 -1.73 -7.51 -15.99
C ARG A 68 -2.62 -6.32 -16.35
N ALA A 69 -3.76 -6.58 -17.00
CA ALA A 69 -4.67 -5.52 -17.44
C ALA A 69 -5.24 -4.73 -16.26
N LEU A 70 -5.66 -5.42 -15.19
CA LEU A 70 -6.18 -4.78 -13.97
C LEU A 70 -5.13 -3.92 -13.28
N THR A 71 -3.89 -4.41 -13.19
CA THR A 71 -2.79 -3.68 -12.56
C THR A 71 -2.41 -2.44 -13.39
N GLU A 72 -2.33 -2.57 -14.72
CA GLU A 72 -2.06 -1.44 -15.62
C GLU A 72 -3.15 -0.37 -15.51
N ALA A 73 -4.43 -0.77 -15.48
CA ALA A 73 -5.56 0.12 -15.29
C ALA A 73 -5.48 0.86 -13.94
N LEU A 74 -5.17 0.16 -12.85
CA LEU A 74 -5.01 0.77 -11.53
C LEU A 74 -3.87 1.80 -11.53
N MET A 75 -2.74 1.49 -12.14
CA MET A 75 -1.60 2.41 -12.22
C MET A 75 -1.91 3.63 -13.06
N ALA A 76 -2.61 3.45 -14.18
CA ALA A 76 -3.08 4.55 -15.02
C ALA A 76 -4.02 5.47 -14.22
N PHE A 77 -4.99 4.89 -13.50
CA PHE A 77 -5.90 5.63 -12.63
C PHE A 77 -5.14 6.47 -11.60
N VAL A 78 -4.18 5.88 -10.89
CA VAL A 78 -3.39 6.61 -9.88
C VAL A 78 -2.64 7.76 -10.53
N ASN A 79 -1.90 7.50 -11.61
CA ASN A 79 -1.09 8.52 -12.28
C ASN A 79 -1.92 9.69 -12.82
N GLN A 80 -3.13 9.43 -13.33
CA GLN A 80 -4.02 10.46 -13.88
C GLN A 80 -4.65 11.36 -12.81
N ASN A 81 -4.70 10.89 -11.56
CA ASN A 81 -5.41 11.53 -10.45
C ASN A 81 -4.50 12.14 -9.38
N VAL A 82 -3.17 12.00 -9.51
CA VAL A 82 -2.22 12.76 -8.68
C VAL A 82 -2.50 14.26 -8.81
N GLY A 83 -2.69 14.94 -7.68
CA GLY A 83 -3.02 16.37 -7.63
C GLY A 83 -4.48 16.72 -7.95
N LYS A 84 -5.32 15.72 -8.25
CA LYS A 84 -6.77 15.90 -8.49
C LYS A 84 -7.62 15.29 -7.38
N ILE A 85 -7.21 14.13 -6.88
CA ILE A 85 -7.82 13.46 -5.73
C ILE A 85 -6.95 13.71 -4.50
N ASP A 86 -7.58 13.85 -3.34
CA ASP A 86 -6.89 13.94 -2.06
C ASP A 86 -5.84 12.82 -1.91
N PRO A 87 -4.61 13.12 -1.45
CA PRO A 87 -3.53 12.14 -1.34
C PRO A 87 -3.88 10.89 -0.54
N VAL A 88 -4.61 11.04 0.56
CA VAL A 88 -5.01 9.94 1.44
C VAL A 88 -6.04 9.06 0.74
N ILE A 89 -7.01 9.68 0.07
CA ILE A 89 -8.03 8.94 -0.70
C ILE A 89 -7.39 8.18 -1.87
N LEU A 90 -6.51 8.84 -2.64
CA LEU A 90 -5.84 8.23 -3.79
C LEU A 90 -4.97 7.03 -3.38
N ALA A 91 -4.18 7.20 -2.30
CA ALA A 91 -3.35 6.13 -1.75
C ALA A 91 -4.20 4.99 -1.18
N GLY A 92 -5.31 5.31 -0.51
CA GLY A 92 -6.27 4.33 0.00
C GLY A 92 -6.90 3.51 -1.12
N ILE A 93 -7.35 4.12 -2.21
CA ILE A 93 -7.90 3.42 -3.38
C ILE A 93 -6.85 2.47 -3.97
N PHE A 94 -5.62 2.96 -4.19
CA PHE A 94 -4.51 2.12 -4.66
C PHE A 94 -4.28 0.92 -3.75
N HIS A 95 -4.21 1.16 -2.43
CA HIS A 95 -3.90 0.14 -1.45
C HIS A 95 -4.92 -1.01 -1.53
N ARG A 96 -6.22 -0.68 -1.45
CA ARG A 96 -7.28 -1.67 -1.54
C ARG A 96 -7.24 -2.45 -2.85
N GLN A 97 -7.17 -1.73 -3.97
CA GLN A 97 -7.22 -2.37 -5.28
C GLN A 97 -6.01 -3.26 -5.53
N ASN A 98 -4.80 -2.85 -5.13
CA ASN A 98 -3.61 -3.69 -5.30
C ASN A 98 -3.65 -4.95 -4.41
N VAL A 99 -4.27 -4.89 -3.22
CA VAL A 99 -4.48 -6.06 -2.35
C VAL A 99 -5.49 -7.03 -2.97
N ILE A 100 -6.57 -6.51 -3.56
CA ILE A 100 -7.63 -7.28 -4.23
C ILE A 100 -7.10 -7.96 -5.50
N ILE A 101 -6.37 -7.24 -6.35
CA ILE A 101 -5.76 -7.79 -7.58
C ILE A 101 -4.76 -8.90 -7.24
N HIS A 102 -4.01 -8.71 -6.13
CA HIS A 102 -3.03 -9.66 -5.62
C HIS A 102 -2.01 -10.10 -6.69
N PRO A 103 -1.22 -9.17 -7.25
CA PRO A 103 -0.48 -9.39 -8.49
C PRO A 103 0.67 -10.40 -8.44
N PHE A 104 1.14 -10.79 -7.24
CA PHE A 104 2.33 -11.63 -7.05
C PHE A 104 2.04 -12.96 -6.37
N ILE A 105 2.98 -13.91 -6.46
CA ILE A 105 2.93 -15.17 -5.71
C ILE A 105 3.12 -14.92 -4.20
N ASP A 106 4.07 -14.06 -3.82
CA ASP A 106 4.27 -13.60 -2.44
C ASP A 106 4.72 -12.12 -2.43
N GLY A 107 4.69 -11.48 -1.26
CA GLY A 107 5.15 -10.11 -1.05
C GLY A 107 4.07 -9.06 -1.33
N ASN A 108 2.83 -9.46 -1.65
CA ASN A 108 1.73 -8.55 -1.98
C ASN A 108 1.49 -7.49 -0.89
N GLY A 109 1.29 -7.90 0.37
CA GLY A 109 1.03 -6.97 1.46
C GLY A 109 2.17 -5.96 1.71
N ARG A 110 3.42 -6.43 1.71
CA ARG A 110 4.63 -5.60 1.89
C ARG A 110 4.81 -4.62 0.73
N THR A 111 4.63 -5.10 -0.50
CA THR A 111 4.71 -4.29 -1.72
C THR A 111 3.63 -3.21 -1.76
N THR A 112 2.38 -3.57 -1.44
CA THR A 112 1.26 -2.61 -1.37
C THR A 112 1.57 -1.51 -0.37
N ARG A 113 1.96 -1.86 0.87
CA ARG A 113 2.27 -0.87 1.92
C ARG A 113 3.33 0.12 1.46
N LEU A 114 4.42 -0.37 0.89
CA LEU A 114 5.52 0.45 0.41
C LEU A 114 5.10 1.39 -0.73
N LEU A 115 4.35 0.89 -1.72
CA LEU A 115 3.85 1.73 -2.81
C LEU A 115 2.77 2.72 -2.36
N THR A 116 1.99 2.37 -1.35
CA THR A 116 1.04 3.29 -0.70
C THR A 116 1.79 4.48 -0.11
N THR A 117 2.86 4.23 0.65
CA THR A 117 3.73 5.29 1.18
C THR A 117 4.37 6.11 0.06
N ALA A 118 4.74 5.47 -1.06
CA ALA A 118 5.27 6.18 -2.22
C ALA A 118 4.27 7.09 -2.92
N ILE A 119 3.01 6.70 -2.99
CA ILE A 119 1.94 7.54 -3.55
C ILE A 119 1.65 8.73 -2.63
N LEU A 120 1.62 8.51 -1.31
CA LEU A 120 1.51 9.60 -0.33
C LEU A 120 2.68 10.59 -0.47
N GLY A 121 3.91 10.09 -0.50
CA GLY A 121 5.12 10.92 -0.67
C GLY A 121 5.15 11.70 -1.97
N ARG A 122 4.78 11.07 -3.09
CA ARG A 122 4.64 11.77 -4.40
C ARG A 122 3.57 12.85 -4.37
N SER A 123 2.58 12.73 -3.50
CA SER A 123 1.46 13.67 -3.38
C SER A 123 1.68 14.74 -2.30
N GLY A 124 2.91 14.86 -1.78
CA GLY A 124 3.31 15.88 -0.80
C GLY A 124 3.27 15.44 0.67
N LEU A 125 2.90 14.19 0.95
CA LEU A 125 2.90 13.60 2.29
C LEU A 125 4.06 12.59 2.42
N ASP A 126 5.30 13.08 2.56
CA ASP A 126 6.47 12.22 2.77
C ASP A 126 6.48 11.68 4.20
N LEU A 127 6.10 10.40 4.33
CA LEU A 127 6.00 9.69 5.61
C LEU A 127 7.08 8.61 5.77
N PHE A 128 8.08 8.55 4.88
CA PHE A 128 8.99 7.40 4.78
C PHE A 128 9.83 7.12 6.01
N GLU A 129 10.24 8.15 6.75
CA GLU A 129 11.18 8.03 7.87
C GLU A 129 10.49 7.72 9.20
N ILE A 130 9.17 7.78 9.24
CA ILE A 130 8.41 7.78 10.50
C ILE A 130 7.24 6.80 10.51
N PHE A 131 6.76 6.33 9.36
CA PHE A 131 5.46 5.67 9.25
C PHE A 131 5.54 4.20 8.87
N SER A 132 4.91 3.32 9.67
CA SER A 132 4.73 1.90 9.34
C SER A 132 3.26 1.48 9.39
N PHE A 133 2.67 1.20 8.22
CA PHE A 133 1.35 0.56 8.11
C PHE A 133 1.28 -0.82 8.78
N GLU A 134 2.44 -1.47 8.98
CA GLU A 134 2.51 -2.83 9.49
C GLU A 134 2.00 -2.94 10.93
N ASP A 135 2.39 -2.00 11.78
CA ASP A 135 2.03 -2.01 13.21
C ASP A 135 0.52 -1.82 13.41
N TYR A 136 -0.14 -0.99 12.60
CA TYR A 136 -1.57 -0.77 12.70
C TYR A 136 -2.37 -1.98 12.20
N TYR A 137 -2.04 -2.52 11.03
CA TYR A 137 -2.79 -3.64 10.45
C TYR A 137 -2.55 -4.96 11.20
N ASN A 138 -1.34 -5.20 11.69
CA ASN A 138 -1.03 -6.46 12.39
C ASN A 138 -1.71 -6.58 13.76
N ARG A 139 -2.06 -5.46 14.42
CA ARG A 139 -2.84 -5.48 15.67
C ARG A 139 -4.15 -6.23 15.50
N ASN A 140 -4.80 -6.09 14.34
CA ASN A 140 -6.02 -6.82 14.02
C ASN A 140 -6.15 -7.12 12.52
N ILE A 141 -5.42 -8.13 12.07
CA ILE A 141 -5.39 -8.55 10.66
C ILE A 141 -6.76 -8.96 10.13
N THR A 142 -7.62 -9.52 10.99
CA THR A 142 -9.00 -9.87 10.65
C THR A 142 -9.84 -8.63 10.37
N ARG A 143 -9.73 -7.58 11.20
CA ARG A 143 -10.39 -6.29 10.94
C ARG A 143 -9.87 -5.65 9.66
N TYR A 144 -8.56 -5.71 9.42
CA TYR A 144 -7.95 -5.20 8.19
C TYR A 144 -8.50 -5.91 6.94
N PHE A 145 -8.51 -7.24 6.90
CA PHE A 145 -9.04 -7.99 5.75
C PHE A 145 -10.52 -7.70 5.49
N LYS A 146 -11.32 -7.63 6.56
CA LYS A 146 -12.73 -7.23 6.47
C LYS A 146 -12.90 -5.80 5.94
N ALA A 147 -12.07 -4.86 6.38
CA ALA A 147 -12.14 -3.47 5.94
C ALA A 147 -11.73 -3.30 4.47
N VAL A 148 -10.72 -4.04 3.99
CA VAL A 148 -10.36 -4.10 2.56
C VAL A 148 -11.53 -4.68 1.73
N GLY A 149 -12.36 -5.53 2.35
CA GLY A 149 -13.43 -6.24 1.67
C GLY A 149 -12.94 -7.51 0.98
N LEU A 150 -11.98 -8.20 1.59
CA LEU A 150 -11.54 -9.52 1.15
C LEU A 150 -12.56 -10.56 1.62
N GLU A 151 -13.51 -10.87 0.76
CA GLU A 151 -14.56 -11.86 1.01
C GLU A 151 -15.03 -12.46 -0.32
N GLY A 152 -15.10 -13.78 -0.39
CA GLY A 152 -15.60 -14.49 -1.58
C GLY A 152 -14.64 -14.50 -2.76
N ASP A 153 -15.20 -14.40 -3.97
CA ASP A 153 -14.47 -14.37 -5.24
C ASP A 153 -14.47 -12.96 -5.83
N TYR A 154 -13.36 -12.56 -6.48
CA TYR A 154 -13.26 -11.30 -7.19
C TYR A 154 -14.42 -11.06 -8.18
N TYR A 155 -14.88 -12.09 -8.90
CA TYR A 155 -15.95 -11.95 -9.88
C TYR A 155 -17.36 -11.94 -9.27
N ASP A 156 -17.48 -12.21 -7.96
CA ASP A 156 -18.75 -12.09 -7.21
C ASP A 156 -18.98 -10.66 -6.69
N LEU A 157 -17.98 -9.77 -6.80
CA LEU A 157 -18.09 -8.37 -6.38
C LEU A 157 -19.15 -7.64 -7.24
N LYS A 158 -20.27 -7.26 -6.63
CA LYS A 158 -21.39 -6.58 -7.30
C LYS A 158 -21.20 -5.06 -7.33
N ASP A 159 -21.63 -4.43 -8.42
CA ASP A 159 -21.69 -2.98 -8.55
C ASP A 159 -22.90 -2.37 -7.81
N PRO A 160 -22.76 -1.16 -7.24
CA PRO A 160 -21.52 -0.37 -7.14
C PRO A 160 -20.65 -0.78 -5.96
N ILE A 161 -19.32 -0.80 -6.16
CA ILE A 161 -18.35 -1.06 -5.10
C ILE A 161 -18.23 0.19 -4.19
N ASP A 162 -18.67 0.08 -2.94
CA ASP A 162 -18.54 1.14 -1.93
C ASP A 162 -17.14 1.10 -1.25
N PHE A 163 -16.41 2.20 -1.33
CA PHE A 163 -15.09 2.36 -0.71
C PHE A 163 -15.13 3.05 0.65
N SER A 164 -16.27 3.57 1.08
CA SER A 164 -16.37 4.48 2.24
C SER A 164 -15.80 3.84 3.51
N ARG A 165 -16.26 2.63 3.85
CA ARG A 165 -15.76 1.87 5.02
C ARG A 165 -14.26 1.61 4.98
N TRP A 166 -13.73 1.33 3.80
CA TRP A 166 -12.29 1.11 3.63
C TRP A 166 -11.52 2.42 3.82
N LEU A 167 -11.96 3.50 3.19
CA LEU A 167 -11.28 4.79 3.23
C LEU A 167 -11.30 5.40 4.63
N GLU A 168 -12.41 5.24 5.37
CA GLU A 168 -12.49 5.58 6.79
C GLU A 168 -11.46 4.80 7.61
N TYR A 169 -11.44 3.47 7.47
CA TYR A 169 -10.48 2.62 8.18
C TYR A 169 -9.01 2.94 7.82
N PHE A 170 -8.74 3.21 6.54
CA PHE A 170 -7.43 3.60 6.05
C PHE A 170 -6.98 4.94 6.63
N ALA A 171 -7.86 5.95 6.63
CA ALA A 171 -7.59 7.26 7.19
C ALA A 171 -7.43 7.21 8.72
N GLU A 172 -8.21 6.39 9.42
CA GLU A 172 -8.02 6.11 10.86
C GLU A 172 -6.63 5.53 11.13
N GLY A 173 -6.20 4.52 10.35
CA GLY A 173 -4.87 3.92 10.50
C GLY A 173 -3.74 4.91 10.25
N LEU A 174 -3.89 5.77 9.23
CA LEU A 174 -2.97 6.86 8.97
C LEU A 174 -2.90 7.85 10.14
N LEU A 175 -4.05 8.28 10.65
CA LEU A 175 -4.14 9.23 11.76
C LEU A 175 -3.55 8.67 13.06
N ASP A 176 -3.84 7.42 13.39
CA ASP A 176 -3.34 6.76 14.60
C ASP A 176 -1.82 6.64 14.60
N GLU A 177 -1.24 6.27 13.47
CA GLU A 177 0.21 6.14 13.34
C GLU A 177 0.89 7.51 13.32
N LEU A 178 0.30 8.53 12.66
CA LEU A 178 0.77 9.92 12.78
C LEU A 178 0.75 10.43 14.23
N ARG A 179 -0.31 10.15 14.98
CA ARG A 179 -0.40 10.50 16.41
C ARG A 179 0.63 9.78 17.26
N ARG A 180 0.93 8.51 16.95
CA ARG A 180 2.00 7.76 17.62
C ARG A 180 3.36 8.42 17.36
N ILE A 181 3.65 8.77 16.12
CA ILE A 181 4.90 9.43 15.74
C ILE A 181 5.05 10.75 16.49
N ILE A 182 4.01 11.59 16.53
CA ILE A 182 4.03 12.87 17.26
C ILE A 182 4.42 12.68 18.73
N LYS A 183 3.99 11.59 19.38
CA LYS A 183 4.37 11.28 20.78
C LYS A 183 5.82 10.80 20.94
N LEU A 184 6.40 10.22 19.89
CA LEU A 184 7.76 9.68 19.88
C LEU A 184 8.81 10.70 19.45
N LEU A 185 8.38 11.75 18.72
CA LEU A 185 9.24 12.89 18.48
C LEU A 185 9.61 13.51 19.83
N PRO A 186 10.91 13.74 20.11
CA PRO A 186 11.28 14.50 21.30
C PRO A 186 10.51 15.82 21.26
N GLU A 187 10.06 16.33 22.42
CA GLU A 187 9.61 17.71 22.51
C GLU A 187 10.76 18.57 21.98
N GLN A 188 10.69 18.97 20.71
CA GLN A 188 11.56 20.02 20.22
C GLN A 188 11.10 21.24 21.00
N SER A 189 11.87 21.60 22.04
CA SER A 189 11.81 22.96 22.55
C SER A 189 11.91 23.87 21.34
N ALA A 190 10.82 24.57 21.01
CA ALA A 190 10.90 25.62 20.02
C ALA A 190 12.12 26.49 20.40
N PRO A 191 13.02 26.82 19.46
CA PRO A 191 14.15 27.67 19.80
C PRO A 191 13.59 28.91 20.50
N LYS A 192 13.99 29.13 21.76
CA LYS A 192 13.57 30.33 22.49
C LYS A 192 13.84 31.52 21.56
N PRO A 193 12.83 32.36 21.23
CA PRO A 193 13.09 33.53 20.41
C PRO A 193 14.21 34.31 21.08
N ARG A 194 15.33 34.42 20.35
CA ARG A 194 16.48 35.20 20.80
C ARG A 194 16.03 36.65 20.64
N LEU A 195 15.58 37.26 21.73
CA LEU A 195 15.31 38.70 21.75
C LEU A 195 16.67 39.39 21.62
N GLU A 196 16.98 39.85 20.42
CA GLU A 196 18.10 40.78 20.20
C GLU A 196 17.75 42.09 20.93
N PRO A 197 18.58 42.56 21.87
CA PRO A 197 18.40 43.88 22.47
C PRO A 197 18.56 44.96 21.38
N TYR A 198 17.58 45.86 21.31
CA TYR A 198 17.70 47.12 20.55
C TYR A 198 18.67 48.09 21.23
#